data_AF-A0A1S3VYE2-F1
#
_entry.id   AF-A0A1S3VYE2-F1
#
_cell.length_a   1.000
_cell.length_b   1.000
_cell.length_c   1.000
_cell.angle_alpha   90.00
_cell.angle_beta   90.00
_cell.angle_gamma   90.00
#
_symmetry.space_group_name_H-M   'P 1'
#
loop_
_entity.id
_entity.type
_entity.pdbx_description
1 polymer ?
#
loop_
_entity_poly.entity_id
_entity_poly.type
_entity_poly.pdbx_seq_one_letter_code
_entity_poly.pdbx_strand_id
1 'polypeptide(L)'
;MMSLTLPFLLTFLALSQAQPLSDDPPQPSTTICIVGAGIGGSSVAHFLRKYSPESTPATDIRVFERNGVVGGRIATVTVAGETFEAGASILHPKNLHTVDYVKILNLKINEPDSDPLSLGIWNGKKFVFKTVTLSSDVPLINKLLELPFVDTLLSLFNSARMFLRYGFSLFKMQNFVESAVERFLNYYKDTSSRPIFETVDEMLQWAGLYNLTTRTLHDELVDAGLSNLLIDELVTVITRINYGQSVSMSGLGGAVSLAGSGGGLWSVKGGNWQMAAGLINRSDVALHLHEEIKSVADLGDFYELNSTKGNSYKCEVAVVATPLDELDIQFIPPISIPERKMQHTYTTFVRGLLNPAYFGLKAVTKIPDLVGTVEDPSLPFSCIAVLKKHNEKESTYKLFSRQPMEDTLLDSIFSVRKETIRINWAAYPHYHAPEVFAPFILDKRHLYYVNAFENAASTMETSAVAAENIARLILSRYFGKEIVNSSNLSATSRGEGTHLDL
;
A
#
# COMPACT_ATOMS: atom_id res chain seq x y z
N MET A 1 16.71 -44.35 -63.37
CA MET A 1 17.35 -45.06 -62.23
C MET A 1 18.25 -44.07 -61.51
N MET A 2 18.05 -43.98 -60.18
CA MET A 2 18.70 -43.17 -59.15
C MET A 2 19.84 -42.21 -59.54
N SER A 3 19.64 -40.91 -59.28
CA SER A 3 20.72 -39.94 -59.06
C SER A 3 20.55 -39.37 -57.64
N LEU A 4 21.51 -39.70 -56.78
CA LEU A 4 21.63 -39.27 -55.39
C LEU A 4 22.05 -37.79 -55.33
N THR A 5 21.42 -37.01 -54.48
CA THR A 5 21.74 -35.61 -54.18
C THR A 5 22.84 -35.51 -53.12
N LEU A 6 23.85 -34.67 -53.38
CA LEU A 6 24.96 -34.33 -52.50
C LEU A 6 24.68 -32.94 -51.88
N PRO A 7 24.86 -32.70 -50.56
CA PRO A 7 24.62 -31.38 -49.98
C PRO A 7 25.85 -30.47 -50.12
N PHE A 8 25.63 -29.24 -50.58
CA PHE A 8 26.59 -28.14 -50.63
C PHE A 8 26.81 -27.57 -49.22
N LEU A 9 28.06 -27.55 -48.76
CA LEU A 9 28.50 -26.84 -47.56
C LEU A 9 29.05 -25.47 -47.98
N LEU A 10 28.34 -24.39 -47.65
CA LEU A 10 28.76 -23.00 -47.91
C LEU A 10 29.44 -22.44 -46.65
N THR A 11 30.77 -22.29 -46.70
CA THR A 11 31.58 -21.56 -45.73
C THR A 11 31.53 -20.06 -46.01
N PHE A 12 30.93 -19.27 -45.13
CA PHE A 12 31.05 -17.81 -45.12
C PHE A 12 32.19 -17.39 -44.16
N LEU A 13 33.25 -16.81 -44.73
CA LEU A 13 34.29 -16.07 -44.02
C LEU A 13 33.73 -14.70 -43.62
N ALA A 14 33.55 -14.46 -42.32
CA ALA A 14 33.28 -13.13 -41.79
C ALA A 14 34.62 -12.47 -41.42
N LEU A 15 34.98 -11.39 -42.13
CA LEU A 15 36.05 -10.48 -41.75
C LEU A 15 35.65 -9.73 -40.47
N SER A 16 36.34 -10.02 -39.37
CA SER A 16 36.25 -9.26 -38.12
C SER A 16 36.94 -7.90 -38.30
N GLN A 17 36.17 -6.82 -38.45
CA GLN A 17 36.67 -5.47 -38.23
C GLN A 17 36.81 -5.25 -36.72
N ALA A 18 38.04 -5.11 -36.24
CA ALA A 18 38.32 -4.70 -34.88
C ALA A 18 37.83 -3.26 -34.66
N GLN A 19 36.90 -3.07 -33.73
CA GLN A 19 36.57 -1.74 -33.21
C GLN A 19 37.72 -1.28 -32.28
N PRO A 20 38.10 0.01 -32.30
CA PRO A 20 39.11 0.51 -31.38
C PRO A 20 38.57 0.47 -29.95
N LEU A 21 39.34 -0.10 -29.02
CA LEU A 21 39.11 0.05 -27.58
C LEU A 21 39.16 1.55 -27.26
N SER A 22 38.06 2.10 -26.76
CA SER A 22 38.05 3.39 -26.08
C SER A 22 38.73 3.22 -24.73
N ASP A 23 39.91 3.84 -24.56
CA ASP A 23 40.66 3.95 -23.29
C ASP A 23 40.07 5.01 -22.33
N ASP A 24 38.79 5.36 -22.47
CA ASP A 24 38.15 6.21 -21.47
C ASP A 24 38.03 5.43 -20.16
N PRO A 25 38.55 5.95 -19.03
CA PRO A 25 38.35 5.31 -17.74
C PRO A 25 36.83 5.15 -17.51
N PRO A 26 36.37 3.99 -16.98
CA PRO A 26 34.94 3.79 -16.75
C PRO A 26 34.42 4.97 -15.91
N GLN A 27 33.44 5.67 -16.48
CA GLN A 27 32.70 6.72 -15.78
C GLN A 27 32.30 6.18 -14.40
N PRO A 28 32.62 6.86 -13.29
CA PRO A 28 32.36 6.32 -11.96
C PRO A 28 30.86 6.06 -11.81
N SER A 29 30.50 4.77 -11.72
CA SER A 29 29.12 4.33 -11.51
C SER A 29 28.70 4.68 -10.09
N THR A 30 27.64 5.47 -9.94
CA THR A 30 27.08 5.78 -8.62
C THR A 30 26.29 4.60 -8.10
N THR A 31 26.58 4.12 -6.90
CA THR A 31 25.90 3.01 -6.25
C THR A 31 24.89 3.53 -5.23
N ILE A 32 23.62 3.21 -5.45
CA ILE A 32 22.52 3.52 -4.54
C ILE A 32 22.07 2.23 -3.86
N CYS A 33 22.12 2.22 -2.53
CA CYS A 33 21.70 1.07 -1.74
C CYS A 33 20.37 1.35 -1.03
N ILE A 34 19.38 0.50 -1.27
CA ILE A 34 18.03 0.60 -0.73
C ILE A 34 17.79 -0.55 0.23
N VAL A 35 17.47 -0.25 1.49
CA VAL A 35 17.18 -1.23 2.53
C VAL A 35 15.67 -1.44 2.61
N GLY A 36 15.19 -2.59 2.12
CA GLY A 36 13.79 -3.00 2.08
C GLY A 36 13.22 -3.10 0.66
N ALA A 37 12.71 -4.27 0.28
CA ALA A 37 12.08 -4.52 -1.03
C ALA A 37 10.54 -4.44 -0.98
N GLY A 38 10.00 -3.65 -0.06
CA GLY A 38 8.59 -3.27 -0.05
C GLY A 38 8.25 -2.25 -1.13
N ILE A 39 6.99 -1.81 -1.17
CA ILE A 39 6.54 -0.83 -2.18
C ILE A 39 7.38 0.46 -2.16
N GLY A 40 7.68 1.01 -0.98
CA GLY A 40 8.53 2.21 -0.85
C GLY A 40 9.89 2.06 -1.52
N GLY A 41 10.65 1.01 -1.19
CA GLY A 41 11.98 0.78 -1.77
C GLY A 41 11.93 0.48 -3.28
N SER A 42 10.95 -0.35 -3.70
CA SER A 42 10.74 -0.64 -5.13
C SER A 42 10.33 0.61 -5.94
N SER A 43 9.54 1.51 -5.35
CA SER A 43 9.15 2.78 -5.95
C SER A 43 10.33 3.74 -6.04
N VAL A 44 11.24 3.78 -5.05
CA VAL A 44 12.47 4.59 -5.15
C VAL A 44 13.31 4.14 -6.33
N ALA A 45 13.56 2.83 -6.46
CA ALA A 45 14.29 2.28 -7.60
C ALA A 45 13.62 2.64 -8.94
N HIS A 46 12.30 2.50 -9.01
CA HIS A 46 11.52 2.86 -10.19
C HIS A 46 11.66 4.33 -10.57
N PHE A 47 11.48 5.24 -9.60
CA PHE A 47 11.54 6.68 -9.88
C PHE A 47 12.95 7.17 -10.17
N LEU A 48 13.98 6.57 -9.56
CA LEU A 48 15.37 6.82 -9.91
C LEU A 48 15.59 6.51 -11.39
N ARG A 49 15.12 5.36 -11.89
CA ARG A 49 15.23 5.01 -13.31
C ARG A 49 14.38 5.90 -14.20
N LYS A 50 13.13 6.15 -13.80
CA LYS A 50 12.17 6.98 -14.56
C LYS A 50 12.68 8.42 -14.76
N TYR A 51 13.32 8.99 -13.74
CA TYR A 51 13.79 10.38 -13.75
C TYR A 51 15.28 10.52 -14.02
N SER A 52 16.02 9.43 -14.26
CA SER A 52 17.41 9.50 -14.73
C SER A 52 17.47 9.78 -16.23
N PRO A 53 18.09 10.89 -16.67
CA PRO A 53 18.40 11.09 -18.09
C PRO A 53 19.32 10.01 -18.65
N GLU A 54 19.28 9.79 -19.96
CA GLU A 54 20.23 8.91 -20.68
C GLU A 54 21.70 9.35 -20.51
N SER A 55 21.93 10.63 -20.18
CA SER A 55 23.26 11.22 -19.94
C SER A 55 23.76 11.12 -18.50
N THR A 56 23.04 10.44 -17.61
CA THR A 56 23.48 10.20 -16.23
C THR A 56 24.44 9.01 -16.20
N PRO A 57 25.54 9.05 -15.42
CA PRO A 57 26.40 7.88 -15.23
C PRO A 57 25.56 6.66 -14.86
N ALA A 58 25.95 5.47 -15.34
CA ALA A 58 25.27 4.23 -15.01
C ALA A 58 25.14 4.12 -13.48
N THR A 59 23.92 4.25 -12.98
CA THR A 59 23.63 4.16 -11.54
C THR A 59 23.42 2.69 -11.21
N ASP A 60 24.26 2.10 -10.37
CA ASP A 60 24.05 0.76 -9.83
C ASP A 60 23.05 0.85 -8.67
N ILE A 61 21.92 0.16 -8.77
CA ILE A 61 20.91 0.15 -7.70
C ILE A 61 20.92 -1.22 -7.05
N ARG A 62 21.19 -1.26 -5.74
CA ARG A 62 21.15 -2.48 -4.93
C ARG A 62 19.99 -2.42 -3.96
N VAL A 63 19.16 -3.45 -3.93
CA VAL A 63 18.04 -3.55 -2.98
C VAL A 63 18.28 -4.74 -2.06
N PHE A 64 18.23 -4.50 -0.75
CA PHE A 64 18.44 -5.53 0.26
C PHE A 64 17.12 -5.89 0.94
N GLU A 65 16.79 -7.17 0.97
CA GLU A 65 15.57 -7.70 1.59
C GLU A 65 15.93 -8.85 2.52
N ARG A 66 15.55 -8.71 3.80
CA ARG A 66 15.80 -9.72 4.82
C ARG A 66 15.06 -11.03 4.57
N ASN A 67 13.91 -10.96 3.90
CA ASN A 67 13.11 -12.13 3.57
C ASN A 67 13.53 -12.77 2.23
N GLY A 68 12.99 -13.97 1.97
CA GLY A 68 13.15 -14.65 0.68
C GLY A 68 12.22 -14.14 -0.42
N VAL A 69 11.39 -13.15 -0.14
CA VAL A 69 10.38 -12.60 -1.05
C VAL A 69 10.29 -11.09 -0.89
N VAL A 70 9.92 -10.40 -1.97
CA VAL A 70 9.69 -8.95 -2.00
C VAL A 70 8.24 -8.60 -1.63
N GLY A 71 7.95 -7.32 -1.38
CA GLY A 71 6.60 -6.81 -1.11
C GLY A 71 6.39 -6.33 0.33
N GLY A 72 7.20 -6.77 1.29
CA GLY A 72 7.12 -6.33 2.69
C GLY A 72 5.76 -6.61 3.31
N ARG A 73 5.06 -5.56 3.77
CA ARG A 73 3.69 -5.64 4.33
C ARG A 73 2.60 -5.89 3.28
N ILE A 74 2.97 -6.00 2.01
CA ILE A 74 2.10 -6.42 0.91
C ILE A 74 2.45 -7.87 0.62
N ALA A 75 1.74 -8.78 1.28
CA ALA A 75 2.00 -10.21 1.22
C ALA A 75 0.70 -10.98 1.06
N THR A 76 0.80 -12.23 0.63
CA THR A 76 -0.33 -13.13 0.48
C THR A 76 -0.19 -14.36 1.37
N VAL A 77 -1.30 -15.06 1.58
CA VAL A 77 -1.37 -16.34 2.27
C VAL A 77 -2.22 -17.30 1.44
N THR A 78 -1.86 -18.58 1.44
CA THR A 78 -2.68 -19.62 0.82
C THR A 78 -3.44 -20.38 1.89
N VAL A 79 -4.77 -20.45 1.76
CA VAL A 79 -5.68 -21.18 2.65
C VAL A 79 -6.60 -22.02 1.77
N ALA A 80 -6.72 -23.32 2.03
CA ALA A 80 -7.52 -24.22 1.20
C ALA A 80 -7.15 -24.22 -0.32
N GLY A 81 -5.89 -23.94 -0.66
CA GLY A 81 -5.43 -23.85 -2.06
C GLY A 81 -5.77 -22.52 -2.76
N GLU A 82 -6.38 -21.57 -2.05
CA GLU A 82 -6.73 -20.24 -2.55
C GLU A 82 -5.81 -19.19 -1.92
N THR A 83 -5.37 -18.22 -2.72
CA THR A 83 -4.44 -17.18 -2.27
C THR A 83 -5.18 -15.88 -1.96
N PHE A 84 -4.97 -15.35 -0.77
CA PHE A 84 -5.60 -14.13 -0.27
C PHE A 84 -4.55 -13.11 0.17
N GLU A 85 -4.91 -11.83 0.14
CA GLU A 85 -4.09 -10.76 0.71
C GLU A 85 -3.97 -10.90 2.23
N ALA A 86 -2.74 -11.01 2.72
CA ALA A 86 -2.39 -11.15 4.12
C ALA A 86 -2.23 -9.80 4.83
N GLY A 87 -1.70 -8.81 4.12
CA GLY A 87 -1.48 -7.44 4.60
C GLY A 87 -2.37 -6.43 3.87
N ALA A 88 -1.74 -5.42 3.26
CA ALA A 88 -2.43 -4.33 2.56
C ALA A 88 -3.23 -4.84 1.35
N SER A 89 -4.55 -4.91 1.51
CA SER A 89 -5.45 -5.65 0.60
C SER A 89 -6.24 -4.78 -0.38
N ILE A 90 -6.25 -3.46 -0.20
CA ILE A 90 -7.15 -2.56 -0.91
C ILE A 90 -6.39 -1.36 -1.50
N LEU A 91 -6.77 -0.96 -2.71
CA LEU A 91 -6.30 0.22 -3.42
C LEU A 91 -7.50 1.11 -3.81
N HIS A 92 -7.29 2.42 -3.81
CA HIS A 92 -8.32 3.41 -4.14
C HIS A 92 -8.10 3.96 -5.56
N PRO A 93 -9.16 4.29 -6.34
CA PRO A 93 -9.02 4.81 -7.71
C PRO A 93 -8.18 6.09 -7.86
N LYS A 94 -8.08 6.88 -6.79
CA LYS A 94 -7.26 8.12 -6.75
C LYS A 94 -5.81 7.89 -6.31
N ASN A 95 -5.40 6.64 -6.12
CA ASN A 95 -4.02 6.27 -5.85
C ASN A 95 -3.25 6.19 -7.17
N LEU A 96 -2.87 7.35 -7.74
CA LEU A 96 -2.45 7.42 -9.13
C LEU A 96 -1.12 6.70 -9.41
N HIS A 97 -0.20 6.59 -8.46
CA HIS A 97 1.03 5.80 -8.66
C HIS A 97 0.72 4.31 -8.77
N THR A 98 -0.06 3.75 -7.85
CA THR A 98 -0.42 2.32 -7.91
C THR A 98 -1.28 1.98 -9.13
N VAL A 99 -2.16 2.88 -9.58
CA VAL A 99 -2.86 2.78 -10.87
C VAL A 99 -1.86 2.72 -12.03
N ASP A 100 -0.88 3.63 -12.05
CA ASP A 100 0.17 3.64 -13.07
C ASP A 100 1.03 2.39 -13.01
N TYR A 101 1.38 1.88 -11.82
CA TYR A 101 2.17 0.67 -11.65
C TYR A 101 1.48 -0.54 -12.27
N VAL A 102 0.18 -0.71 -12.01
CA VAL A 102 -0.60 -1.78 -12.63
C VAL A 102 -0.61 -1.67 -14.15
N LYS A 103 -0.77 -0.45 -14.68
CA LYS A 103 -0.77 -0.21 -16.12
C LYS A 103 0.58 -0.52 -16.76
N ILE A 104 1.68 0.03 -16.24
CA ILE A 104 3.01 -0.18 -16.83
C ILE A 104 3.45 -1.63 -16.72
N LEU A 105 3.07 -2.34 -15.64
CA LEU A 105 3.41 -3.74 -15.41
C LEU A 105 2.45 -4.72 -16.09
N ASN A 106 1.40 -4.22 -16.75
CA ASN A 106 0.34 -5.03 -17.39
C ASN A 106 -0.29 -6.04 -16.42
N LEU A 107 -0.51 -5.62 -15.17
CA LEU A 107 -1.13 -6.44 -14.14
C LEU A 107 -2.65 -6.43 -14.32
N LYS A 108 -3.29 -7.55 -13.97
CA LYS A 108 -4.76 -7.66 -13.97
C LYS A 108 -5.29 -7.25 -12.61
N ILE A 109 -6.39 -6.50 -12.58
CA ILE A 109 -7.11 -6.20 -11.36
C ILE A 109 -8.19 -7.26 -11.11
N ASN A 110 -8.49 -7.53 -9.84
CA ASN A 110 -9.74 -8.19 -9.50
C ASN A 110 -10.88 -7.20 -9.79
N GLU A 111 -11.91 -7.67 -10.48
CA GLU A 111 -13.15 -6.89 -10.59
C GLU A 111 -13.72 -6.72 -9.18
N PRO A 112 -14.32 -5.56 -8.85
CA PRO A 112 -15.03 -5.40 -7.59
C PRO A 112 -16.06 -6.54 -7.48
N ASP A 113 -16.03 -7.31 -6.39
CA ASP A 113 -17.02 -8.36 -6.17
C ASP A 113 -18.42 -7.75 -6.34
N SER A 114 -19.23 -8.34 -7.22
CA SER A 114 -20.58 -7.84 -7.55
C SER A 114 -21.54 -7.95 -6.38
N ASP A 115 -21.20 -8.77 -5.38
CA ASP A 115 -22.05 -9.06 -4.24
C ASP A 115 -21.74 -8.09 -3.10
N PRO A 116 -22.66 -7.18 -2.74
CA PRO A 116 -22.43 -6.28 -1.62
C PRO A 116 -22.30 -7.09 -0.32
N LEU A 117 -21.07 -7.11 0.23
CA LEU A 117 -20.78 -7.71 1.53
C LEU A 117 -21.71 -7.14 2.60
N SER A 118 -22.40 -8.02 3.31
CA SER A 118 -23.27 -7.58 4.39
C SER A 118 -22.47 -7.11 5.61
N LEU A 119 -22.82 -5.94 6.15
CA LEU A 119 -22.13 -5.29 7.26
C LEU A 119 -22.90 -5.46 8.57
N GLY A 120 -22.20 -5.80 9.65
CA GLY A 120 -22.69 -5.74 11.02
C GLY A 120 -21.75 -4.96 11.93
N ILE A 121 -22.30 -4.06 12.73
CA ILE A 121 -21.58 -3.38 13.81
C ILE A 121 -21.94 -4.07 15.13
N TRP A 122 -20.96 -4.72 15.75
CA TRP A 122 -21.13 -5.52 16.96
C TRP A 122 -20.47 -4.87 18.17
N ASN A 123 -21.15 -4.87 19.31
CA ASN A 123 -20.66 -4.26 20.55
C ASN A 123 -20.24 -5.27 21.64
N GLY A 124 -19.95 -6.52 21.26
CA GLY A 124 -19.67 -7.59 22.22
C GLY A 124 -20.89 -8.35 22.71
N LYS A 125 -22.09 -7.78 22.59
CA LYS A 125 -23.34 -8.39 23.09
C LYS A 125 -24.39 -8.54 22.02
N LYS A 126 -24.57 -7.51 21.19
CA LYS A 126 -25.55 -7.46 20.11
C LYS A 126 -25.02 -6.64 18.93
N PHE A 127 -25.65 -6.82 17.78
CA PHE A 127 -25.44 -5.92 16.66
C PHE A 127 -26.23 -4.64 16.87
N VAL A 128 -25.54 -3.50 16.95
CA VAL A 128 -26.18 -2.16 17.03
C VAL A 128 -26.64 -1.68 15.66
N PHE A 129 -26.00 -2.17 14.60
CA PHE A 129 -26.41 -1.99 13.21
C PHE A 129 -26.14 -3.27 12.41
N LYS A 130 -27.01 -3.57 11.45
CA LYS A 130 -26.81 -4.59 10.42
C LYS A 130 -27.46 -4.15 9.12
N THR A 131 -26.80 -4.43 8.00
CA THR A 131 -27.47 -4.50 6.71
C THR A 131 -28.36 -5.75 6.66
N VAL A 132 -29.40 -5.68 5.83
CA VAL A 132 -30.29 -6.79 5.57
C VAL A 132 -29.72 -7.62 4.44
N THR A 133 -29.75 -8.94 4.61
CA THR A 133 -29.51 -9.93 3.59
C THR A 133 -30.76 -10.80 3.41
N LEU A 134 -31.02 -11.18 2.17
CA LEU A 134 -32.04 -12.15 1.84
C LEU A 134 -31.33 -13.45 1.47
N SER A 135 -31.67 -14.52 2.18
CA SER A 135 -31.20 -15.87 1.88
C SER A 135 -32.33 -16.85 2.17
N SER A 136 -32.45 -17.90 1.36
CA SER A 136 -33.45 -18.94 1.52
C SER A 136 -32.84 -20.30 1.28
N ASP A 137 -33.14 -21.25 2.16
CA ASP A 137 -32.71 -22.66 2.01
C ASP A 137 -33.52 -23.40 0.92
N VAL A 138 -34.49 -22.73 0.28
CA VAL A 138 -35.31 -23.29 -0.81
C VAL A 138 -34.67 -22.89 -2.15
N PRO A 139 -34.16 -23.85 -2.96
CA PRO A 139 -33.40 -23.54 -4.17
C PRO A 139 -34.12 -22.65 -5.19
N LEU A 140 -35.42 -22.86 -5.37
CA LEU A 140 -36.24 -22.05 -6.28
C LEU A 140 -36.39 -20.59 -5.80
N ILE A 141 -36.49 -20.37 -4.49
CA ILE A 141 -36.60 -19.04 -3.89
C ILE A 141 -35.22 -18.37 -3.91
N ASN A 142 -34.15 -19.11 -3.61
CA ASN A 142 -32.80 -18.57 -3.70
C ASN A 142 -32.47 -18.08 -5.11
N LYS A 143 -32.84 -18.87 -6.13
CA LYS A 143 -32.68 -18.46 -7.53
C LYS A 143 -33.50 -17.23 -7.92
N LEU A 144 -34.65 -17.00 -7.28
CA LEU A 144 -35.44 -15.78 -7.46
C LEU A 144 -34.80 -14.58 -6.75
N LEU A 145 -34.18 -14.81 -5.59
CA LEU A 145 -33.46 -13.79 -4.82
C LEU A 145 -32.14 -13.37 -5.49
N GLU A 146 -31.53 -14.23 -6.30
CA GLU A 146 -30.33 -13.95 -7.13
C GLU A 146 -30.61 -13.10 -8.39
N LEU A 147 -31.85 -12.62 -8.58
CA LEU A 147 -32.15 -11.75 -9.73
C LEU A 147 -31.62 -10.33 -9.49
N PRO A 148 -30.97 -9.68 -10.49
CA PRO A 148 -30.29 -8.38 -10.30
C PRO A 148 -31.17 -7.26 -9.75
N PHE A 149 -32.48 -7.30 -10.04
CA PHE A 149 -33.41 -6.30 -9.51
C PHE A 149 -33.61 -6.43 -8.00
N VAL A 150 -33.51 -7.65 -7.44
CA VAL A 150 -33.62 -7.90 -5.99
C VAL A 150 -32.43 -7.29 -5.28
N ASP A 151 -31.22 -7.48 -5.81
CA ASP A 151 -30.00 -6.87 -5.27
C ASP A 151 -30.07 -5.34 -5.30
N THR A 152 -30.61 -4.78 -6.39
CA THR A 152 -30.83 -3.34 -6.51
C THR A 152 -31.79 -2.82 -5.45
N LEU A 153 -32.92 -3.50 -5.22
CA LEU A 153 -33.90 -3.14 -4.20
C LEU A 153 -33.32 -3.29 -2.78
N LEU A 154 -32.55 -4.36 -2.54
CA LEU A 154 -31.91 -4.62 -1.26
C LEU A 154 -30.85 -3.56 -0.93
N SER A 155 -30.03 -3.19 -1.93
CA SER A 155 -29.05 -2.11 -1.82
C SER A 155 -29.72 -0.77 -1.52
N LEU A 156 -30.82 -0.44 -2.20
CA LEU A 156 -31.60 0.77 -1.93
C LEU A 156 -32.20 0.76 -0.52
N PHE A 157 -32.73 -0.38 -0.07
CA PHE A 157 -33.26 -0.54 1.28
C PHE A 157 -32.17 -0.37 2.35
N ASN A 158 -31.00 -0.98 2.15
CA ASN A 158 -29.86 -0.84 3.05
C ASN A 158 -29.34 0.60 3.09
N SER A 159 -29.31 1.28 1.94
CA SER A 159 -28.96 2.70 1.83
C SER A 159 -29.96 3.58 2.56
N ALA A 160 -31.26 3.35 2.39
CA ALA A 160 -32.31 4.05 3.12
C ALA A 160 -32.21 3.81 4.63
N ARG A 161 -31.90 2.57 5.06
CA ARG A 161 -31.68 2.22 6.47
C ARG A 161 -30.47 2.94 7.07
N MET A 162 -29.35 3.02 6.35
CA MET A 162 -28.19 3.81 6.76
C MET A 162 -28.53 5.29 6.86
N PHE A 163 -29.23 5.84 5.87
CA PHE A 163 -29.66 7.23 5.87
C PHE A 163 -30.63 7.54 7.01
N LEU A 164 -31.58 6.66 7.31
CA LEU A 164 -32.50 6.84 8.45
C LEU A 164 -31.76 6.83 9.79
N ARG A 165 -30.64 6.10 9.90
CA ARG A 165 -29.85 6.04 11.14
C ARG A 165 -28.90 7.23 11.30
N TYR A 166 -28.18 7.59 10.24
CA TYR A 166 -27.08 8.56 10.32
C TYR A 166 -27.41 9.91 9.69
N GLY A 167 -28.48 9.99 8.90
CA GLY A 167 -28.95 11.20 8.23
C GLY A 167 -27.91 11.84 7.32
N PHE A 168 -27.94 13.17 7.26
CA PHE A 168 -27.01 13.98 6.47
C PHE A 168 -25.55 13.89 6.94
N SER A 169 -25.28 13.26 8.10
CA SER A 169 -23.90 13.04 8.57
C SER A 169 -23.10 12.15 7.61
N LEU A 170 -23.75 11.30 6.82
CA LEU A 170 -23.10 10.51 5.76
C LEU A 170 -22.51 11.39 4.66
N PHE A 171 -23.25 12.41 4.23
CA PHE A 171 -22.76 13.37 3.22
C PHE A 171 -21.64 14.25 3.76
N LYS A 172 -21.73 14.66 5.04
CA LYS A 172 -20.64 15.41 5.69
C LYS A 172 -19.36 14.59 5.79
N MET A 173 -19.48 13.30 6.12
CA MET A 173 -18.36 12.36 6.10
C MET A 173 -17.75 12.24 4.70
N GLN A 174 -18.58 12.11 3.66
CA GLN A 174 -18.09 12.07 2.27
C GLN A 174 -17.35 13.35 1.89
N ASN A 175 -17.91 14.53 2.17
CA ASN A 175 -17.28 15.81 1.89
C ASN A 175 -15.94 15.99 2.62
N PHE A 176 -15.85 15.53 3.87
CA PHE A 176 -14.61 15.54 4.65
C PHE A 176 -13.52 14.70 3.96
N VAL A 177 -13.87 13.48 3.54
CA VAL A 177 -12.97 12.57 2.83
C VAL A 177 -12.56 13.15 1.48
N GLU A 178 -13.52 13.64 0.69
CA GLU A 178 -13.27 14.23 -0.62
C GLU A 178 -12.31 15.43 -0.53
N SER A 179 -12.48 16.32 0.46
CA SER A 179 -11.56 17.43 0.66
C SER A 179 -10.12 16.97 0.96
N ALA A 180 -9.95 15.92 1.77
CA ALA A 180 -8.63 15.35 2.04
C ALA A 180 -8.03 14.69 0.78
N VAL A 181 -8.83 13.97 0.01
CA VAL A 181 -8.40 13.34 -1.26
C VAL A 181 -8.01 14.40 -2.29
N GLU A 182 -8.78 15.47 -2.46
CA GLU A 182 -8.45 16.58 -3.37
C GLU A 182 -7.11 17.25 -3.02
N ARG A 183 -6.85 17.45 -1.72
CA ARG A 183 -5.56 17.95 -1.23
C ARG A 183 -4.43 16.97 -1.47
N PHE A 184 -4.67 15.66 -1.29
CA PHE A 184 -3.70 14.61 -1.59
C PHE A 184 -3.33 14.56 -3.07
N LEU A 185 -4.29 14.81 -3.97
CA LEU A 185 -4.04 14.85 -5.42
C LEU A 185 -3.01 15.93 -5.83
N ASN A 186 -2.72 16.92 -4.98
CA ASN A 186 -1.64 17.87 -5.21
C ASN A 186 -0.29 17.17 -5.39
N TYR A 187 -0.09 15.99 -4.78
CA TYR A 187 1.14 15.22 -4.96
C TYR A 187 1.35 14.70 -6.37
N TYR A 188 0.35 14.73 -7.26
CA TYR A 188 0.52 14.32 -8.66
C TYR A 188 0.67 15.50 -9.63
N LYS A 189 0.72 16.72 -9.11
CA LYS A 189 1.02 17.90 -9.95
C LYS A 189 2.38 17.72 -10.63
N ASP A 190 2.49 18.33 -11.80
CA ASP A 190 3.68 18.27 -12.65
C ASP A 190 4.95 18.61 -11.86
N THR A 191 6.03 17.89 -12.14
CA THR A 191 7.30 17.99 -11.41
C THR A 191 7.96 19.37 -11.51
N SER A 192 7.61 20.18 -12.51
CA SER A 192 8.06 21.59 -12.61
C SER A 192 7.39 22.50 -11.58
N SER A 193 6.15 22.17 -11.18
CA SER A 193 5.34 22.96 -10.25
C SER A 193 5.38 22.45 -8.81
N ARG A 194 5.68 21.16 -8.63
CA ARG A 194 5.77 20.50 -7.33
C ARG A 194 7.20 20.60 -6.79
N PRO A 195 7.41 21.24 -5.63
CA PRO A 195 8.74 21.29 -5.00
C PRO A 195 9.31 19.90 -4.70
N ILE A 196 10.59 19.89 -4.34
CA ILE A 196 11.26 18.74 -3.74
C ILE A 196 11.36 19.05 -2.25
N PHE A 197 10.88 18.15 -1.40
CA PHE A 197 10.73 18.42 0.04
C PHE A 197 11.80 17.68 0.84
N GLU A 198 12.50 18.36 1.74
CA GLU A 198 13.47 17.71 2.64
C GLU A 198 12.79 17.14 3.91
N THR A 199 11.61 17.67 4.25
CA THR A 199 10.82 17.26 5.41
C THR A 199 9.41 16.84 5.04
N VAL A 200 8.80 15.99 5.87
CA VAL A 200 7.39 15.59 5.73
C VAL A 200 6.47 16.79 6.01
N ASP A 201 6.82 17.63 6.99
CA ASP A 201 6.08 18.83 7.36
C ASP A 201 5.87 19.78 6.16
N GLU A 202 6.93 20.14 5.45
CA GLU A 202 6.85 21.00 4.26
C GLU A 202 5.99 20.37 3.17
N MET A 203 6.15 19.06 2.96
CA MET A 203 5.38 18.30 1.97
C MET A 203 3.88 18.28 2.30
N LEU A 204 3.52 18.12 3.58
CA LEU A 204 2.14 18.14 4.05
C LEU A 204 1.55 19.56 4.02
N GLN A 205 2.33 20.57 4.40
CA GLN A 205 1.90 21.97 4.38
C GLN A 205 1.59 22.42 2.95
N TRP A 206 2.48 22.10 2.00
CA TRP A 206 2.28 22.43 0.60
C TRP A 206 1.04 21.77 -0.01
N ALA A 207 0.76 20.51 0.34
CA ALA A 207 -0.45 19.83 -0.10
C ALA A 207 -1.73 20.31 0.61
N GLY A 208 -1.59 21.08 1.70
CA GLY A 208 -2.69 21.53 2.54
C GLY A 208 -3.24 20.45 3.48
N LEU A 209 -2.44 19.43 3.78
CA LEU A 209 -2.81 18.28 4.63
C LEU A 209 -2.28 18.37 6.07
N TYR A 210 -1.30 19.24 6.33
CA TYR A 210 -0.62 19.33 7.63
C TYR A 210 -1.57 19.54 8.82
N ASN A 211 -2.58 20.40 8.70
CA ASN A 211 -3.48 20.67 9.82
C ASN A 211 -4.22 19.41 10.31
N LEU A 212 -4.51 18.46 9.41
CA LEU A 212 -5.16 17.19 9.77
C LEU A 212 -4.26 16.29 10.63
N THR A 213 -2.95 16.52 10.70
CA THR A 213 -2.04 15.75 11.56
C THR A 213 -1.92 16.35 12.96
N THR A 214 -2.47 17.55 13.19
CA THR A 214 -2.34 18.28 14.47
C THR A 214 -3.46 17.99 15.47
N ARG A 215 -4.54 17.35 15.01
CA ARG A 215 -5.76 17.08 15.80
C ARG A 215 -6.25 15.66 15.61
N THR A 216 -7.04 15.18 16.57
CA THR A 216 -7.64 13.84 16.47
C THR A 216 -8.70 13.81 15.37
N LEU A 217 -8.94 12.64 14.78
CA LEU A 217 -10.02 12.45 13.82
C LEU A 217 -11.37 12.81 14.44
N HIS A 218 -11.60 12.44 15.69
CA HIS A 218 -12.83 12.79 16.40
C HIS A 218 -13.10 14.30 16.36
N ASP A 219 -12.12 15.11 16.72
CA ASP A 219 -12.28 16.57 16.78
C ASP A 219 -12.51 17.18 15.39
N GLU A 220 -11.77 16.71 14.38
CA GLU A 220 -11.96 17.14 12.99
C GLU A 220 -13.37 16.80 12.46
N LEU A 221 -13.91 15.64 12.82
CA LEU A 221 -15.25 15.21 12.38
C LEU A 221 -16.37 15.94 13.13
N VAL A 222 -16.19 16.22 14.42
CA VAL A 222 -17.15 17.04 15.19
C VAL A 222 -17.20 18.46 14.62
N ASP A 223 -16.05 19.06 14.31
CA ASP A 223 -15.98 20.39 13.70
C ASP A 223 -16.57 20.42 12.28
N ALA A 224 -16.42 19.33 11.51
CA ALA A 224 -17.10 19.14 10.24
C ALA A 224 -18.63 18.87 10.39
N GLY A 225 -19.13 18.80 11.63
CA GLY A 225 -20.55 18.71 11.97
C GLY A 225 -21.13 17.30 11.82
N LEU A 226 -20.31 16.26 11.88
CA LEU A 226 -20.77 14.88 11.91
C LEU A 226 -21.42 14.57 13.27
N SER A 227 -22.39 13.66 13.29
CA SER A 227 -23.04 13.26 14.54
C SER A 227 -22.18 12.25 15.31
N ASN A 228 -22.16 12.35 16.64
CA ASN A 228 -21.47 11.37 17.49
C ASN A 228 -21.92 9.93 17.19
N LEU A 229 -23.21 9.71 16.88
CA LEU A 229 -23.70 8.38 16.51
C LEU A 229 -22.99 7.78 15.29
N LEU A 230 -22.76 8.57 14.23
CA LEU A 230 -22.03 8.10 13.07
C LEU A 230 -20.54 7.93 13.36
N ILE A 231 -19.97 8.81 14.20
CA ILE A 231 -18.56 8.74 14.63
C ILE A 231 -18.30 7.47 15.45
N ASP A 232 -19.10 7.23 16.48
CA ASP A 232 -18.96 6.11 17.43
C ASP A 232 -19.25 4.75 16.80
N GLU A 233 -20.10 4.72 15.76
CA GLU A 233 -20.46 3.48 15.08
C GLU A 233 -19.71 3.30 13.77
N LEU A 234 -20.07 4.03 12.71
CA LEU A 234 -19.58 3.74 11.37
C LEU A 234 -18.11 4.14 11.18
N VAL A 235 -17.75 5.36 11.57
CA VAL A 235 -16.37 5.87 11.43
C VAL A 235 -15.41 5.04 12.27
N THR A 236 -15.76 4.80 13.54
CA THR A 236 -14.95 3.98 14.46
C THR A 236 -14.77 2.56 13.95
N VAL A 237 -15.80 1.94 13.38
CA VAL A 237 -15.67 0.60 12.77
C VAL A 237 -14.72 0.65 11.57
N ILE A 238 -14.83 1.66 10.70
CA ILE A 238 -13.95 1.80 9.53
C ILE A 238 -12.48 1.97 9.96
N THR A 239 -12.19 2.84 10.93
CA THR A 239 -10.82 3.05 11.43
C THR A 239 -10.25 1.83 12.12
N ARG A 240 -11.08 1.08 12.86
CA ARG A 240 -10.67 -0.18 13.48
C ARG A 240 -10.39 -1.28 12.45
N ILE A 241 -11.16 -1.36 11.37
CA ILE A 241 -10.93 -2.32 10.28
C ILE A 241 -9.62 -1.99 9.55
N ASN A 242 -9.41 -0.74 9.18
CA ASN A 242 -8.31 -0.36 8.30
C ASN A 242 -6.99 -0.14 9.04
N TYR A 243 -7.02 0.38 10.26
CA TYR A 243 -5.82 0.76 11.02
C TYR A 243 -5.71 0.12 12.39
N GLY A 244 -6.73 -0.64 12.82
CA GLY A 244 -6.77 -1.17 14.18
C GLY A 244 -6.81 -0.07 15.24
N GLN A 245 -7.24 1.15 14.91
CA GLN A 245 -7.23 2.32 15.80
C GLN A 245 -8.61 2.97 15.85
N SER A 246 -8.87 3.74 16.90
CA SER A 246 -10.15 4.44 17.07
C SER A 246 -10.10 5.85 16.44
N VAL A 247 -11.20 6.60 16.55
CA VAL A 247 -11.26 8.02 16.16
C VAL A 247 -10.34 8.94 16.98
N SER A 248 -9.68 8.42 18.02
CA SER A 248 -8.60 9.10 18.73
C SER A 248 -7.29 9.23 17.92
N MET A 249 -7.17 8.52 16.80
CA MET A 249 -6.03 8.64 15.88
C MET A 249 -5.93 10.05 15.26
N SER A 250 -4.81 10.39 14.64
CA SER A 250 -4.67 11.67 13.94
C SER A 250 -5.67 11.80 12.79
N GLY A 251 -6.12 13.05 12.54
CA GLY A 251 -7.13 13.36 11.54
C GLY A 251 -6.77 12.92 10.13
N LEU A 252 -5.49 13.04 9.72
CA LEU A 252 -5.05 12.63 8.39
C LEU A 252 -5.06 11.11 8.22
N GLY A 253 -4.49 10.36 9.17
CA GLY A 253 -4.56 8.90 9.15
C GLY A 253 -6.00 8.41 9.15
N GLY A 254 -6.86 9.09 9.93
CA GLY A 254 -8.31 8.87 9.95
C GLY A 254 -9.01 9.15 8.62
N ALA A 255 -8.71 10.27 7.96
CA ALA A 255 -9.27 10.62 6.65
C ALA A 255 -8.86 9.59 5.58
N VAL A 256 -7.60 9.14 5.59
CA VAL A 256 -7.11 8.07 4.70
C VAL A 256 -7.81 6.75 4.99
N SER A 257 -8.05 6.43 6.27
CA SER A 257 -8.85 5.26 6.65
C SER A 257 -10.26 5.30 6.08
N LEU A 258 -10.93 6.45 6.14
CA LEU A 258 -12.27 6.62 5.61
C LEU A 258 -12.28 6.54 4.07
N ALA A 259 -11.28 7.10 3.39
CA ALA A 259 -11.11 6.94 1.94
C ALA A 259 -11.00 5.46 1.53
N GLY A 260 -10.33 4.63 2.36
CA GLY A 260 -10.22 3.18 2.20
C GLY A 260 -11.52 2.39 2.41
N SER A 261 -12.66 3.06 2.60
CA SER A 261 -14.00 2.44 2.71
C SER A 261 -14.99 2.94 1.64
N GLY A 262 -14.51 3.76 0.70
CA GLY A 262 -15.32 4.31 -0.40
C GLY A 262 -15.65 3.32 -1.51
N GLY A 263 -16.32 3.78 -2.56
CA GLY A 263 -16.63 2.98 -3.74
C GLY A 263 -15.43 2.83 -4.69
N GLY A 264 -15.43 1.77 -5.50
CA GLY A 264 -14.43 1.54 -6.56
C GLY A 264 -13.07 1.03 -6.05
N LEU A 265 -13.01 0.55 -4.82
CA LEU A 265 -11.84 -0.10 -4.24
C LEU A 265 -11.47 -1.36 -5.04
N TRP A 266 -10.18 -1.60 -5.20
CA TRP A 266 -9.68 -2.67 -6.06
C TRP A 266 -8.41 -3.33 -5.50
N SER A 267 -8.02 -4.46 -6.08
CA SER A 267 -6.77 -5.18 -5.77
C SER A 267 -6.19 -5.83 -7.02
N VAL A 268 -4.91 -6.16 -7.00
CA VAL A 268 -4.25 -6.88 -8.10
C VAL A 268 -4.61 -8.37 -8.01
N LYS A 269 -5.04 -8.95 -9.13
CA LYS A 269 -5.28 -10.40 -9.25
C LYS A 269 -3.97 -11.16 -9.02
N GLY A 270 -3.98 -12.06 -8.03
CA GLY A 270 -2.79 -12.82 -7.60
C GLY A 270 -1.92 -12.10 -6.56
N GLY A 271 -2.26 -10.86 -6.20
CA GLY A 271 -1.70 -10.15 -5.08
C GLY A 271 -1.00 -8.83 -5.45
N ASN A 272 -1.17 -7.82 -4.61
CA ASN A 272 -0.63 -6.48 -4.71
C ASN A 272 0.91 -6.46 -4.65
N TRP A 273 1.53 -7.50 -4.07
CA TRP A 273 2.99 -7.66 -3.98
C TRP A 273 3.65 -7.65 -5.37
N GLN A 274 2.90 -8.04 -6.42
CA GLN A 274 3.35 -8.02 -7.81
C GLN A 274 3.75 -6.62 -8.28
N MET A 275 3.19 -5.56 -7.69
CA MET A 275 3.63 -4.19 -7.99
C MET A 275 5.10 -4.00 -7.57
N ALA A 276 5.45 -4.31 -6.32
CA ALA A 276 6.83 -4.18 -5.84
C ALA A 276 7.79 -5.07 -6.65
N ALA A 277 7.41 -6.32 -6.90
CA ALA A 277 8.21 -7.25 -7.71
C ALA A 277 8.44 -6.75 -9.14
N GLY A 278 7.38 -6.28 -9.79
CA GLY A 278 7.45 -5.77 -11.17
C GLY A 278 8.28 -4.50 -11.27
N LEU A 279 8.17 -3.59 -10.29
CA LEU A 279 8.99 -2.37 -10.24
C LEU A 279 10.48 -2.69 -10.08
N ILE A 280 10.84 -3.62 -9.19
CA ILE A 280 12.24 -4.06 -9.05
C ILE A 280 12.76 -4.65 -10.36
N ASN A 281 11.99 -5.55 -10.99
CA ASN A 281 12.41 -6.22 -12.23
C ASN A 281 12.61 -5.23 -13.40
N ARG A 282 11.86 -4.13 -13.44
CA ARG A 282 12.00 -3.09 -14.47
C ARG A 282 13.09 -2.07 -14.18
N SER A 283 13.61 -2.05 -12.97
CA SER A 283 14.50 -0.98 -12.52
C SER A 283 15.98 -1.34 -12.59
N ASP A 284 16.35 -2.46 -13.22
CA ASP A 284 17.74 -2.92 -13.35
C ASP A 284 18.49 -2.86 -12.00
N VAL A 285 18.00 -3.68 -11.06
CA VAL A 285 18.43 -3.70 -9.66
C VAL A 285 19.19 -4.99 -9.37
N ALA A 286 20.32 -4.88 -8.67
CA ALA A 286 20.93 -6.01 -7.97
C ALA A 286 20.14 -6.31 -6.68
N LEU A 287 19.25 -7.31 -6.76
CA LEU A 287 18.38 -7.69 -5.63
C LEU A 287 19.07 -8.73 -4.74
N HIS A 288 19.26 -8.39 -3.47
CA HIS A 288 19.83 -9.23 -2.42
C HIS A 288 18.73 -9.74 -1.48
N LEU A 289 18.22 -10.95 -1.73
CA LEU A 289 17.26 -11.63 -0.86
C LEU A 289 17.95 -12.35 0.31
N HIS A 290 17.19 -12.62 1.37
CA HIS A 290 17.67 -13.22 2.62
C HIS A 290 18.82 -12.44 3.27
N GLU A 291 18.91 -11.14 3.02
CA GLU A 291 20.05 -10.30 3.38
C GLU A 291 19.59 -9.06 4.12
N GLU A 292 19.63 -9.14 5.45
CA GLU A 292 19.32 -8.03 6.33
C GLU A 292 20.57 -7.15 6.56
N ILE A 293 20.40 -5.83 6.47
CA ILE A 293 21.44 -4.85 6.78
C ILE A 293 21.43 -4.57 8.29
N LYS A 294 22.58 -4.75 8.95
CA LYS A 294 22.74 -4.52 10.39
C LYS A 294 23.25 -3.14 10.73
N SER A 295 24.06 -2.55 9.85
CA SER A 295 24.61 -1.23 10.09
C SER A 295 24.77 -0.43 8.81
N VAL A 296 24.69 0.89 8.95
CA VAL A 296 25.00 1.87 7.90
C VAL A 296 26.02 2.84 8.49
N ALA A 297 27.25 2.81 7.98
CA ALA A 297 28.34 3.65 8.47
C ALA A 297 28.74 4.69 7.41
N ASP A 298 28.71 5.98 7.74
CA ASP A 298 29.25 7.05 6.92
C ASP A 298 30.79 7.09 7.07
N LEU A 299 31.51 6.79 5.98
CA LEU A 299 32.98 6.81 5.93
C LEU A 299 33.51 8.08 5.25
N GLY A 300 32.69 9.12 5.09
CA GLY A 300 33.07 10.43 4.53
C GLY A 300 32.93 10.52 3.01
N ASP A 301 33.32 9.48 2.27
CA ASP A 301 33.18 9.42 0.80
C ASP A 301 32.00 8.53 0.36
N PHE A 302 31.66 7.51 1.13
CA PHE A 302 30.55 6.59 0.86
C PHE A 302 30.00 6.03 2.18
N TYR A 303 28.84 5.40 2.11
CA TYR A 303 28.29 4.56 3.17
C TYR A 303 28.78 3.12 3.03
N GLU A 304 29.17 2.52 4.15
CA GLU A 304 29.39 1.10 4.27
C GLU A 304 28.16 0.43 4.91
N LEU A 305 27.49 -0.44 4.16
CA LEU A 305 26.37 -1.25 4.63
C LEU A 305 26.86 -2.66 4.95
N ASN A 306 26.79 -3.04 6.22
CA ASN A 306 27.17 -4.38 6.67
C ASN A 306 25.93 -5.26 6.83
N SER A 307 25.96 -6.47 6.26
CA SER A 307 24.84 -7.40 6.28
C SER A 307 24.99 -8.52 7.31
N THR A 308 23.86 -9.16 7.64
CA THR A 308 23.79 -10.39 8.44
C THR A 308 24.61 -11.55 7.87
N LYS A 309 24.91 -11.55 6.57
CA LYS A 309 25.75 -12.56 5.91
C LYS A 309 27.25 -12.30 6.04
N GLY A 310 27.65 -11.20 6.68
CA GLY A 310 29.06 -10.80 6.79
C GLY A 310 29.59 -10.08 5.55
N ASN A 311 28.72 -9.70 4.61
CA ASN A 311 29.10 -8.88 3.45
C ASN A 311 29.14 -7.40 3.84
N SER A 312 30.02 -6.66 3.18
CA SER A 312 30.12 -5.20 3.24
C SER A 312 29.90 -4.61 1.84
N TYR A 313 29.04 -3.60 1.76
CA TYR A 313 28.69 -2.93 0.51
C TYR A 313 29.00 -1.43 0.61
N LYS A 314 29.75 -0.92 -0.37
CA LYS A 314 30.01 0.51 -0.51
C LYS A 314 28.95 1.16 -1.38
N CYS A 315 28.36 2.25 -0.90
CA CYS A 315 27.27 2.95 -1.58
C CYS A 315 27.42 4.46 -1.39
N GLU A 316 27.36 5.25 -2.46
CA GLU A 316 27.42 6.71 -2.35
C GLU A 316 26.10 7.30 -1.80
N VAL A 317 24.99 6.58 -1.97
CA VAL A 317 23.66 6.93 -1.46
C VAL A 317 23.05 5.74 -0.72
N ALA A 318 22.43 6.00 0.43
CA ALA A 318 21.69 5.00 1.20
C ALA A 318 20.23 5.44 1.40
N VAL A 319 19.30 4.53 1.14
CA VAL A 319 17.86 4.77 1.32
C VAL A 319 17.30 3.70 2.24
N VAL A 320 16.73 4.12 3.35
CA VAL A 320 16.03 3.24 4.29
C VAL A 320 14.54 3.24 3.94
N ALA A 321 14.03 2.09 3.51
CA ALA A 321 12.63 1.87 3.12
C ALA A 321 11.94 0.80 3.99
N THR A 322 12.31 0.77 5.27
CA THR A 322 11.79 -0.11 6.30
C THR A 322 11.54 0.66 7.59
N PRO A 323 10.50 0.36 8.39
CA PRO A 323 10.28 1.04 9.67
C PRO A 323 11.46 0.81 10.62
N LEU A 324 12.14 1.89 11.00
CA LEU A 324 13.29 1.84 11.91
C LEU A 324 12.92 1.49 13.35
N ASP A 325 11.65 1.67 13.74
CA ASP A 325 11.16 1.34 15.08
C ASP A 325 11.05 -0.18 15.34
N GLU A 326 11.09 -0.98 14.27
CA GLU A 326 10.95 -2.43 14.30
C GLU A 326 12.28 -3.17 14.07
N LEU A 327 13.37 -2.41 13.85
CA LEU A 327 14.66 -2.95 13.46
C LEU A 327 15.81 -2.30 14.24
N ASP A 328 16.80 -3.11 14.60
CA ASP A 328 18.02 -2.64 15.27
C ASP A 328 19.14 -2.39 14.24
N ILE A 329 18.91 -1.46 13.31
CA ILE A 329 19.94 -1.02 12.37
C ILE A 329 20.82 0.02 13.06
N GLN A 330 22.12 -0.28 13.17
CA GLN A 330 23.08 0.63 13.77
C GLN A 330 23.56 1.68 12.74
N PHE A 331 23.32 2.96 13.05
CA PHE A 331 23.85 4.06 12.24
C PHE A 331 25.12 4.62 12.87
N ILE A 332 26.15 4.84 12.05
CA ILE A 332 27.45 5.37 12.48
C ILE A 332 27.80 6.57 11.58
N PRO A 333 27.77 7.82 12.08
CA PRO A 333 27.34 8.22 13.42
C PRO A 333 25.84 7.96 13.66
N PRO A 334 25.40 7.90 14.93
CA PRO A 334 23.98 7.72 15.25
C PRO A 334 23.10 8.81 14.64
N ILE A 335 21.94 8.42 14.11
CA ILE A 335 20.90 9.33 13.62
C ILE A 335 19.90 9.66 14.74
N SER A 336 19.20 10.77 14.60
CA SER A 336 18.14 11.19 15.54
C SER A 336 16.80 11.25 14.80
N ILE A 337 15.87 10.37 15.16
CA ILE A 337 14.49 10.37 14.68
C ILE A 337 13.53 10.40 15.87
N PRO A 338 12.32 11.00 15.73
CA PRO A 338 11.30 10.92 16.77
C PRO A 338 10.96 9.45 17.08
N GLU A 339 10.79 9.13 18.37
CA GLU A 339 10.33 7.82 18.79
C GLU A 339 8.92 7.58 18.28
N ARG A 340 8.67 6.38 17.74
CA ARG A 340 7.36 5.98 17.27
C ARG A 340 7.03 4.57 17.72
N LYS A 341 5.81 4.39 18.19
CA LYS A 341 5.26 3.07 18.48
C LYS A 341 4.48 2.55 17.29
N MET A 342 4.66 1.29 16.93
CA MET A 342 3.85 0.64 15.90
C MET A 342 2.57 0.04 16.50
N GLN A 343 1.46 0.23 15.79
CA GLN A 343 0.24 -0.53 15.97
C GLN A 343 0.37 -1.87 15.23
N HIS A 344 0.44 -2.94 16.01
CA HIS A 344 0.42 -4.28 15.45
C HIS A 344 -1.00 -4.71 15.09
N THR A 345 -1.15 -5.28 13.89
CA THR A 345 -2.37 -5.93 13.43
C THR A 345 -2.10 -7.42 13.34
N TYR A 346 -2.71 -8.17 14.24
CA TYR A 346 -2.70 -9.62 14.22
C TYR A 346 -3.79 -10.09 13.27
N THR A 347 -3.35 -10.56 12.11
CA THR A 347 -4.23 -11.13 11.08
C THR A 347 -4.33 -12.63 11.30
N THR A 348 -5.54 -13.12 11.54
CA THR A 348 -5.80 -14.55 11.66
C THR A 348 -6.69 -14.99 10.50
N PHE A 349 -6.24 -16.00 9.75
CA PHE A 349 -7.02 -16.66 8.73
C PHE A 349 -7.57 -17.95 9.29
N VAL A 350 -8.87 -18.19 9.13
CA VAL A 350 -9.52 -19.43 9.59
C VAL A 350 -10.34 -20.01 8.45
N ARG A 351 -10.10 -21.28 8.15
CA ARG A 351 -11.02 -22.10 7.36
C ARG A 351 -11.94 -22.84 8.33
N GLY A 352 -13.23 -22.55 8.32
CA GLY A 352 -14.11 -23.09 9.35
C GLY A 352 -15.56 -22.65 9.24
N LEU A 353 -16.27 -22.76 10.37
CA LEU A 353 -17.67 -22.36 10.52
C LEU A 353 -17.84 -21.51 11.79
N LEU A 354 -18.31 -20.28 11.65
CA LEU A 354 -18.58 -19.41 12.80
C LEU A 354 -19.62 -20.01 13.74
N ASN A 355 -19.47 -19.75 15.03
CA ASN A 355 -20.44 -20.08 16.06
C ASN A 355 -21.50 -18.95 16.17
N PRO A 356 -22.76 -19.13 15.74
CA PRO A 356 -23.75 -18.07 15.80
C PRO A 356 -24.10 -17.65 17.22
N ALA A 357 -23.97 -18.56 18.20
CA ALA A 357 -24.24 -18.26 19.60
C ALA A 357 -23.26 -17.22 20.17
N TYR A 358 -22.00 -17.20 19.69
CA TYR A 358 -21.01 -16.18 20.06
C TYR A 358 -21.50 -14.76 19.77
N PHE A 359 -22.23 -14.58 18.66
CA PHE A 359 -22.78 -13.29 18.25
C PHE A 359 -24.21 -13.04 18.74
N GLY A 360 -24.75 -13.89 19.63
CA GLY A 360 -26.14 -13.82 20.08
C GLY A 360 -27.16 -14.14 18.99
N LEU A 361 -26.79 -14.94 18.00
CA LEU A 361 -27.64 -15.34 16.87
C LEU A 361 -27.94 -16.84 16.90
N LYS A 362 -29.00 -17.25 16.19
CA LYS A 362 -29.45 -18.66 16.13
C LYS A 362 -28.93 -19.43 14.91
N ALA A 363 -28.45 -18.74 13.88
CA ALA A 363 -28.03 -19.34 12.63
C ALA A 363 -26.85 -18.57 12.02
N VAL A 364 -25.93 -19.29 11.37
CA VAL A 364 -24.74 -18.74 10.71
C VAL A 364 -25.12 -17.78 9.58
N THR A 365 -26.18 -18.09 8.83
CA THR A 365 -26.72 -17.25 7.75
C THR A 365 -27.22 -15.88 8.20
N LYS A 366 -27.34 -15.63 9.51
CA LYS A 366 -27.72 -14.34 10.09
C LYS A 366 -26.52 -13.50 10.53
N ILE A 367 -25.31 -14.06 10.50
CA ILE A 367 -24.06 -13.34 10.74
C ILE A 367 -23.70 -12.60 9.45
N PRO A 368 -23.47 -11.27 9.50
CA PRO A 368 -23.02 -10.52 8.33
C PRO A 368 -21.65 -10.99 7.84
N ASP A 369 -21.38 -10.81 6.54
CA ASP A 369 -20.12 -11.21 5.91
C ASP A 369 -18.93 -10.40 6.44
N LEU A 370 -19.17 -9.14 6.82
CA LEU A 370 -18.24 -8.27 7.53
C LEU A 370 -18.83 -7.88 8.89
N VAL A 371 -18.23 -8.40 9.95
CA VAL A 371 -18.52 -7.99 11.33
C VAL A 371 -17.42 -7.05 11.80
N GLY A 372 -17.75 -5.76 11.93
CA GLY A 372 -16.90 -4.76 12.58
C GLY A 372 -17.31 -4.55 14.04
N THR A 373 -16.38 -4.10 14.86
CA THR A 373 -16.63 -3.84 16.28
C THR A 373 -16.51 -2.36 16.62
N VAL A 374 -17.32 -1.91 17.58
CA VAL A 374 -17.11 -0.59 18.21
C VAL A 374 -15.80 -0.57 19.00
N GLU A 375 -15.33 0.62 19.39
CA GLU A 375 -14.17 0.76 20.25
C GLU A 375 -14.52 0.40 21.70
N ASP A 376 -14.08 -0.77 22.15
CA ASP A 376 -14.17 -1.21 23.55
C ASP A 376 -12.95 -2.12 23.85
N PRO A 377 -12.15 -1.82 24.90
CA PRO A 377 -10.96 -2.60 25.25
C PRO A 377 -11.23 -4.09 25.59
N SER A 378 -12.48 -4.43 25.93
CA SER A 378 -12.87 -5.82 26.24
C SER A 378 -13.13 -6.66 24.99
N LEU A 379 -13.24 -6.04 23.81
CA LEU A 379 -13.51 -6.74 22.56
C LEU A 379 -12.22 -7.35 21.98
N PRO A 380 -12.22 -8.65 21.66
CA PRO A 380 -10.99 -9.35 21.32
C PRO A 380 -10.54 -9.16 19.86
N PHE A 381 -11.37 -8.57 19.00
CA PHE A 381 -11.06 -8.35 17.59
C PHE A 381 -11.61 -7.02 17.10
N SER A 382 -10.98 -6.47 16.06
CA SER A 382 -11.45 -5.30 15.31
C SER A 382 -12.54 -5.70 14.33
N CYS A 383 -12.30 -6.76 13.55
CA CYS A 383 -13.27 -7.28 12.60
C CYS A 383 -13.08 -8.76 12.24
N ILE A 384 -14.12 -9.33 11.65
CA ILE A 384 -14.14 -10.65 11.01
C ILE A 384 -14.79 -10.46 9.63
N ALA A 385 -14.08 -10.84 8.57
CA ALA A 385 -14.55 -10.77 7.19
C ALA A 385 -14.54 -12.15 6.54
N VAL A 386 -15.61 -12.49 5.82
CA VAL A 386 -15.65 -13.63 4.92
C VAL A 386 -14.82 -13.29 3.67
N LEU A 387 -13.82 -14.12 3.38
CA LEU A 387 -13.03 -13.99 2.14
C LEU A 387 -13.58 -14.87 1.02
N LYS A 388 -14.05 -16.07 1.36
CA LYS A 388 -14.62 -17.01 0.38
C LYS A 388 -15.58 -17.96 1.08
N LYS A 389 -16.77 -18.15 0.51
CA LYS A 389 -17.71 -19.21 0.91
C LYS A 389 -17.40 -20.46 0.08
N HIS A 390 -17.03 -21.56 0.72
CA HIS A 390 -16.76 -22.83 0.02
C HIS A 390 -18.02 -23.66 -0.14
N ASN A 391 -18.88 -23.66 0.88
CA ASN A 391 -20.20 -24.28 0.91
C ASN A 391 -20.98 -23.76 2.14
N GLU A 392 -22.20 -24.25 2.37
CA GLU A 392 -23.06 -23.84 3.50
C GLU A 392 -22.44 -24.06 4.88
N LYS A 393 -21.45 -24.95 5.01
CA LYS A 393 -20.83 -25.35 6.27
C LYS A 393 -19.40 -24.85 6.42
N GLU A 394 -18.89 -24.07 5.46
CA GLU A 394 -17.48 -23.77 5.40
C GLU A 394 -17.15 -22.50 4.61
N SER A 395 -16.40 -21.61 5.24
CA SER A 395 -15.85 -20.41 4.63
C SER A 395 -14.40 -20.19 5.08
N THR A 396 -13.66 -19.43 4.28
CA THR A 396 -12.41 -18.81 4.71
C THR A 396 -12.71 -17.42 5.27
N TYR A 397 -12.18 -17.14 6.45
CA TYR A 397 -12.34 -15.88 7.16
C TYR A 397 -10.99 -15.21 7.36
N LYS A 398 -11.00 -13.86 7.39
CA LYS A 398 -9.89 -13.02 7.84
C LYS A 398 -10.34 -12.23 9.05
N LEU A 399 -9.57 -12.30 10.13
CA LEU A 399 -9.82 -11.59 11.37
C LEU A 399 -8.68 -10.62 11.62
N PHE A 400 -9.01 -9.42 12.09
CA PHE A 400 -8.03 -8.47 12.61
C PHE A 400 -8.21 -8.27 14.10
N SER A 401 -7.10 -8.19 14.82
CA SER A 401 -7.05 -7.96 16.27
C SER A 401 -5.80 -7.20 16.66
N ARG A 402 -5.84 -6.53 17.82
CA ARG A 402 -4.67 -5.81 18.39
C ARG A 402 -3.74 -6.71 19.20
N GLN A 403 -4.15 -7.95 19.47
CA GLN A 403 -3.43 -8.93 20.26
C GLN A 403 -3.50 -10.30 19.58
N PRO A 404 -2.56 -11.23 19.82
CA PRO A 404 -2.64 -12.59 19.33
C PRO A 404 -3.96 -13.26 19.73
N MET A 405 -4.60 -13.97 18.80
CA MET A 405 -5.79 -14.76 19.10
C MET A 405 -5.43 -16.16 19.60
N GLU A 406 -5.63 -16.38 20.89
CA GLU A 406 -5.51 -17.68 21.54
C GLU A 406 -6.52 -18.69 20.97
N ASP A 407 -6.16 -19.97 20.98
CA ASP A 407 -7.02 -21.03 20.44
C ASP A 407 -8.36 -21.13 21.19
N THR A 408 -8.38 -20.89 22.50
CA THR A 408 -9.62 -20.90 23.31
C THR A 408 -10.60 -19.82 22.87
N LEU A 409 -10.11 -18.63 22.51
CA LEU A 409 -10.93 -17.57 21.94
C LEU A 409 -11.43 -17.97 20.56
N LEU A 410 -10.56 -18.50 19.69
CA LEU A 410 -10.98 -18.95 18.36
C LEU A 410 -12.02 -20.08 18.43
N ASP A 411 -11.90 -21.01 19.37
CA ASP A 411 -12.88 -22.08 19.59
C ASP A 411 -14.22 -21.56 20.14
N SER A 412 -14.23 -20.37 20.76
CA SER A 412 -15.47 -19.69 21.12
C SER A 412 -16.15 -19.04 19.90
N ILE A 413 -15.34 -18.45 19.00
CA ILE A 413 -15.80 -17.74 17.79
C ILE A 413 -16.21 -18.73 16.69
N PHE A 414 -15.54 -19.88 16.58
CA PHE A 414 -15.74 -20.89 15.55
C PHE A 414 -16.23 -22.20 16.15
N SER A 415 -17.34 -22.71 15.61
CA SER A 415 -17.83 -24.05 15.96
C SER A 415 -16.99 -25.17 15.35
N VAL A 416 -16.33 -24.89 14.21
CA VAL A 416 -15.41 -25.79 13.53
C VAL A 416 -14.24 -24.97 12.97
N ARG A 417 -13.00 -25.44 13.20
CA ARG A 417 -11.78 -24.93 12.56
C ARG A 417 -11.04 -26.08 11.89
N LYS A 418 -10.69 -25.92 10.60
CA LYS A 418 -9.92 -26.90 9.84
C LYS A 418 -8.48 -26.45 9.58
N GLU A 419 -8.30 -25.15 9.43
CA GLU A 419 -7.01 -24.53 9.15
C GLU A 419 -6.98 -23.17 9.85
N THR A 420 -5.85 -22.82 10.47
CA THR A 420 -5.65 -21.52 11.10
C THR A 420 -4.24 -21.04 10.81
N ILE A 421 -4.12 -19.85 10.22
CA ILE A 421 -2.84 -19.18 9.96
C ILE A 421 -2.86 -17.84 10.68
N ARG A 422 -1.77 -17.51 11.37
CA ARG A 422 -1.63 -16.26 12.14
C ARG A 422 -0.43 -15.49 11.64
N ILE A 423 -0.61 -14.19 11.42
CA ILE A 423 0.44 -13.28 10.96
C ILE A 423 0.39 -12.03 11.83
N ASN A 424 1.56 -11.59 12.30
CA ASN A 424 1.72 -10.34 13.03
C ASN A 424 2.34 -9.29 12.11
N TRP A 425 1.59 -8.23 11.83
CA TRP A 425 2.09 -7.08 11.09
C TRP A 425 2.33 -5.92 12.04
N ALA A 426 3.55 -5.37 12.07
CA ALA A 426 3.78 -3.98 12.49
C ALA A 426 3.18 -3.06 11.41
N ALA A 427 1.85 -3.00 11.36
CA ALA A 427 1.12 -2.59 10.17
C ALA A 427 1.18 -1.10 9.94
N TYR A 428 1.02 -0.31 11.02
CA TYR A 428 0.90 1.14 10.97
C TYR A 428 1.58 1.76 12.18
N PRO A 429 2.03 3.02 12.11
CA PRO A 429 2.24 3.81 13.32
C PRO A 429 1.00 3.83 14.21
N HIS A 430 1.22 3.88 15.52
CA HIS A 430 0.18 4.30 16.44
C HIS A 430 0.06 5.82 16.36
N TYR A 431 -1.00 6.29 15.71
CA TYR A 431 -1.20 7.70 15.40
C TYR A 431 -1.64 8.45 16.66
N HIS A 432 -0.97 9.57 16.93
CA HIS A 432 -1.27 10.46 18.03
C HIS A 432 -1.09 11.91 17.58
N ALA A 433 -2.17 12.68 17.69
CA ALA A 433 -2.13 14.10 17.36
C ALA A 433 -1.68 14.95 18.56
N PRO A 434 -0.80 15.94 18.36
CA PRO A 434 -0.13 16.29 17.11
C PRO A 434 0.96 15.29 16.72
N GLU A 435 0.99 14.90 15.45
CA GLU A 435 2.04 14.02 14.91
C GLU A 435 3.39 14.75 14.83
N VAL A 436 4.48 13.98 15.01
CA VAL A 436 5.85 14.44 14.84
C VAL A 436 6.53 13.57 13.79
N PHE A 437 7.23 14.19 12.85
CA PHE A 437 7.81 13.52 11.70
C PHE A 437 9.33 13.45 11.77
N ALA A 438 9.89 12.32 11.34
CA ALA A 438 11.28 12.28 10.94
C ALA A 438 11.47 13.08 9.63
N PRO A 439 12.64 13.68 9.39
CA PRO A 439 12.95 14.26 8.08
C PRO A 439 13.10 13.15 7.03
N PHE A 440 12.99 13.51 5.74
CA PHE A 440 13.33 12.58 4.66
C PHE A 440 14.84 12.37 4.54
N ILE A 441 15.65 13.32 5.01
CA ILE A 441 17.12 13.27 5.02
C ILE A 441 17.58 13.10 6.46
N LEU A 442 18.29 12.01 6.76
CA LEU A 442 18.69 11.63 8.12
C LEU A 442 20.07 12.15 8.52
N ASP A 443 20.88 12.60 7.57
CA ASP A 443 22.22 13.13 7.81
C ASP A 443 22.55 14.32 6.90
N LYS A 444 23.82 14.75 6.89
CA LYS A 444 24.27 15.88 6.06
C LYS A 444 24.62 15.49 4.62
N ARG A 445 24.54 14.21 4.27
CA ARG A 445 24.98 13.66 2.99
C ARG A 445 23.76 13.16 2.20
N HIS A 446 23.62 11.83 2.07
CA HIS A 446 22.67 11.15 1.19
C HIS A 446 22.06 9.90 1.87
N LEU A 447 21.75 9.99 3.17
CA LEU A 447 20.97 9.00 3.88
C LEU A 447 19.50 9.42 3.94
N TYR A 448 18.63 8.68 3.27
CA TYR A 448 17.20 9.02 3.13
C TYR A 448 16.28 8.02 3.83
N TYR A 449 15.11 8.48 4.31
CA TYR A 449 14.13 7.64 5.00
C TYR A 449 12.73 7.73 4.40
N VAL A 450 12.31 6.67 3.69
CA VAL A 450 11.00 6.62 3.02
C VAL A 450 9.85 6.58 4.04
N ASN A 451 10.00 5.80 5.10
CA ASN A 451 8.91 5.56 6.08
C ASN A 451 8.71 6.73 7.06
N ALA A 452 9.46 7.83 6.90
CA ALA A 452 9.22 9.09 7.60
C ALA A 452 7.78 9.59 7.40
N PHE A 453 7.22 9.39 6.20
CA PHE A 453 5.86 9.83 5.87
C PHE A 453 4.76 8.99 6.56
N GLU A 454 5.08 7.81 7.12
CA GLU A 454 4.04 6.91 7.64
C GLU A 454 3.27 7.47 8.85
N ASN A 455 3.87 8.38 9.63
CA ASN A 455 3.18 9.11 10.71
C ASN A 455 2.06 10.01 10.18
N ALA A 456 2.11 10.39 8.90
CA ALA A 456 1.06 11.19 8.28
C ALA A 456 -0.11 10.28 7.90
N ALA A 457 0.20 9.24 7.13
CA ALA A 457 -0.68 8.12 6.82
C ALA A 457 0.12 7.00 6.13
N SER A 458 -0.08 5.76 6.52
CA SER A 458 0.66 4.60 6.01
C SER A 458 -0.21 3.76 5.07
N THR A 459 0.11 3.84 3.78
CA THR A 459 -0.54 3.09 2.69
C THR A 459 0.50 2.75 1.62
N MET A 460 0.12 1.89 0.67
CA MET A 460 0.94 1.65 -0.52
C MET A 460 1.21 2.94 -1.31
N GLU A 461 0.19 3.78 -1.44
CA GLU A 461 0.26 5.00 -2.24
C GLU A 461 1.09 6.09 -1.56
N THR A 462 0.91 6.31 -0.26
CA THR A 462 1.69 7.31 0.48
C THR A 462 3.17 6.94 0.52
N SER A 463 3.49 5.64 0.58
CA SER A 463 4.86 5.14 0.42
C SER A 463 5.43 5.41 -0.98
N ALA A 464 4.62 5.26 -2.04
CA ALA A 464 5.03 5.57 -3.41
C ALA A 464 5.25 7.09 -3.62
N VAL A 465 4.37 7.93 -3.06
CA VAL A 465 4.49 9.40 -3.09
C VAL A 465 5.77 9.85 -2.37
N ALA A 466 6.06 9.31 -1.18
CA ALA A 466 7.29 9.60 -0.45
C ALA A 466 8.54 9.12 -1.21
N ALA A 467 8.47 7.94 -1.81
CA ALA A 467 9.54 7.38 -2.63
C ALA A 467 9.85 8.23 -3.87
N GLU A 468 8.83 8.80 -4.51
CA GLU A 468 9.01 9.73 -5.62
C GLU A 468 9.76 10.99 -5.19
N ASN A 469 9.35 11.59 -4.06
CA ASN A 469 10.03 12.75 -3.50
C ASN A 469 11.51 12.45 -3.18
N ILE A 470 11.80 11.29 -2.59
CA ILE A 470 13.17 10.85 -2.29
C ILE A 470 14.00 10.62 -3.56
N ALA A 471 13.44 10.00 -4.59
CA ALA A 471 14.17 9.84 -5.85
C ALA A 471 14.52 11.20 -6.47
N ARG A 472 13.60 12.18 -6.41
CA ARG A 472 13.86 13.55 -6.88
C ARG A 472 14.89 14.28 -6.00
N LEU A 473 14.85 14.10 -4.69
CA LEU A 473 15.88 14.60 -3.75
C LEU A 473 17.27 14.07 -4.10
N ILE A 474 17.40 12.76 -4.33
CA ILE A 474 18.66 12.12 -4.73
C ILE A 474 19.17 12.73 -6.03
N LEU A 475 18.30 12.79 -7.05
CA LEU A 475 18.66 13.32 -8.37
C LEU A 475 19.09 14.79 -8.33
N SER A 476 18.39 15.61 -7.54
CA SER A 476 18.70 17.03 -7.38
C SER A 476 20.00 17.25 -6.61
N ARG A 477 20.16 16.61 -5.43
CA ARG A 477 21.30 16.85 -4.53
C ARG A 477 22.58 16.18 -4.99
N TYR A 478 22.50 14.96 -5.52
CA TYR A 478 23.69 14.18 -5.87
C TYR A 478 24.17 14.47 -7.30
N PHE A 479 23.25 14.63 -8.25
CA PHE A 479 23.60 14.84 -9.66
C PHE A 479 23.48 16.30 -10.12
N GLY A 480 23.07 17.23 -9.24
CA GLY A 480 23.06 18.67 -9.50
C GLY A 480 22.09 19.14 -10.57
N LYS A 481 21.06 18.36 -10.91
CA LYS A 481 20.12 18.67 -12.00
C LYS A 481 18.76 19.13 -11.44
N GLU A 482 18.33 20.34 -11.80
CA GLU A 482 16.90 20.67 -11.85
C GLU A 482 16.26 19.84 -12.96
N ILE A 483 15.18 19.12 -12.64
CA ILE A 483 14.47 18.27 -13.60
C ILE A 483 13.70 19.16 -14.57
N VAL A 484 14.32 19.54 -15.69
CA VAL A 484 13.65 20.12 -16.86
C VAL A 484 13.35 18.99 -17.84
N ASN A 485 12.08 18.66 -18.03
CA ASN A 485 11.69 17.61 -18.97
C ASN A 485 11.95 18.04 -20.42
N SER A 486 12.59 17.16 -21.18
CA SER A 486 12.69 17.22 -22.64
C SER A 486 11.34 16.92 -23.29
N SER A 487 10.46 17.90 -23.39
CA SER A 487 9.37 17.86 -24.35
C SER A 487 9.89 18.39 -25.69
N ASN A 488 10.45 17.52 -26.55
CA ASN A 488 10.61 17.82 -27.98
C ASN A 488 10.85 16.56 -28.82
N LEU A 489 9.75 15.89 -29.16
CA LEU A 489 9.54 15.08 -30.36
C LEU A 489 8.02 15.27 -30.64
N SER A 490 7.53 15.99 -31.64
CA SER A 490 7.95 16.14 -33.02
C SER A 490 7.36 17.42 -33.63
N ALA A 491 8.15 18.20 -34.35
CA ALA A 491 7.66 18.98 -35.48
C ALA A 491 8.78 19.06 -36.51
N THR A 492 8.70 18.14 -37.48
CA THR A 492 9.50 18.12 -38.69
C THR A 492 9.46 19.47 -39.40
N SER A 493 10.64 19.97 -39.73
CA SER A 493 10.90 21.05 -40.67
C SER A 493 10.10 20.91 -41.96
N ARG A 494 9.39 21.96 -42.38
CA ARG A 494 9.16 22.30 -43.78
C ARG A 494 8.64 23.73 -43.93
N GLY A 495 9.39 24.54 -44.68
CA GLY A 495 8.82 25.51 -45.63
C GLY A 495 8.71 26.95 -45.13
N GLU A 496 9.59 27.78 -45.68
CA GLU A 496 9.44 29.24 -45.80
C GLU A 496 8.08 29.63 -46.43
N GLY A 497 7.54 30.78 -46.02
CA GLY A 497 6.41 31.41 -46.73
C GLY A 497 5.67 32.49 -45.93
N THR A 498 6.19 33.72 -45.97
CA THR A 498 5.47 35.01 -46.12
C THR A 498 4.03 35.21 -45.60
N HIS A 499 3.87 36.26 -44.77
CA HIS A 499 2.84 37.32 -44.80
C HIS A 499 1.33 36.96 -44.92
N LEU A 500 0.52 37.34 -43.92
CA LEU A 500 -0.43 38.48 -43.92
C LEU A 500 -1.52 38.34 -42.84
N ASP A 501 -1.98 39.50 -42.39
CA ASP A 501 -2.99 39.78 -41.37
C ASP A 501 -4.37 39.16 -41.63
N LEU A 502 -5.03 38.74 -40.54
CA LEU A 502 -6.37 39.18 -40.10
C LEU A 502 -6.73 38.58 -38.73
#